data_AF-A0A8B8QHJ7-F1
#
_entry.id   AF-A0A8B8QHJ7-F1
#
_cell.length_a   1.000
_cell.length_b   1.000
_cell.length_c   1.000
_cell.angle_alpha   90.00
_cell.angle_beta   90.00
_cell.angle_gamma   90.00
#
_symmetry.space_group_name_H-M   'P 1'
#
loop_
_entity.id
_entity.type
_entity.pdbx_description
1 polymer ?
#
loop_
_entity_poly.entity_id
_entity_poly.type
_entity_poly.pdbx_seq_one_letter_code
_entity_poly.pdbx_strand_id
1 'polypeptide(L)'
;MSLEPLTSKPAEDGAEQTSKDYYFDSYSHYAIHEEMLKDEVRTQTYRKAIEWNPHLFAGKVVMDVGCGTGILSMFAAKAGAKHVIAVDCSNIVDSAKKIVAENALDKTITVIKSKIEDLTHLPKGFKEVDIIISEWMGYCLFYESMLDTVIYARDKWLKKESGMLFPDIAKLYITAIEDRAYKARKIEFWDDVYGFKMSCIKELALSEPLVDNVDPKQITTNNFLVKEIDLLSVRKEDLSYEAPFKLVAKKDDYVHAFMTFFTIEFSACHTHVGFSTAPDPNKYTHWKQTVFYFPKDIAIMKGEEISGKLKMCPNSLNRRDLDFELEIDFSGKVSVLRNRFYYKMR
;
A
#
# COMPACT_ATOMS: atom_id res chain seq x y z
N MET A 1 2.12 20.72 42.16
CA MET A 1 2.43 21.36 40.87
C MET A 1 1.12 21.60 40.16
N SER A 2 0.78 22.87 39.97
CA SER A 2 -0.40 23.31 39.22
C SER A 2 -0.22 22.96 37.74
N LEU A 3 -1.17 22.23 37.18
CA LEU A 3 -1.32 22.10 35.73
C LEU A 3 -1.80 23.45 35.20
N GLU A 4 -0.93 24.19 34.53
CA GLU A 4 -1.35 25.34 33.74
C GLU A 4 -2.20 24.84 32.56
N PRO A 5 -3.29 25.56 32.19
CA PRO A 5 -4.03 25.23 30.99
C PRO A 5 -3.18 25.54 29.77
N LEU A 6 -3.04 24.58 28.85
CA LEU A 6 -2.54 24.80 27.50
C LEU A 6 -3.51 25.73 26.75
N THR A 7 -3.31 27.04 26.83
CA THR A 7 -3.91 27.98 25.89
C THR A 7 -3.13 27.92 24.58
N SER A 8 -3.52 27.04 23.67
CA SER A 8 -2.95 27.00 22.33
C SER A 8 -3.66 28.03 21.44
N LYS A 9 -3.06 29.21 21.28
CA LYS A 9 -3.24 29.95 20.03
C LYS A 9 -2.53 29.15 18.92
N PRO A 10 -3.10 29.04 17.70
CA PRO A 10 -2.36 28.49 16.57
C PRO A 10 -1.05 29.26 16.42
N ALA A 11 0.06 28.56 16.19
CA ALA A 11 1.35 29.19 15.98
C ALA A 11 1.30 30.03 14.69
N GLU A 12 1.29 31.35 14.82
CA GLU A 12 1.56 32.28 13.72
C GLU A 12 3.07 32.34 13.49
N ASP A 13 3.66 31.27 12.93
CA ASP A 13 4.95 31.40 12.24
C ASP A 13 5.19 30.21 11.29
N GLY A 14 5.05 30.48 10.00
CA GLY A 14 5.12 29.51 8.90
C GLY A 14 4.01 29.79 7.89
N ALA A 15 4.32 29.79 6.59
CA ALA A 15 3.32 30.00 5.53
C ALA A 15 2.09 29.13 5.79
N GLU A 16 0.93 29.77 5.96
CA GLU A 16 -0.32 29.13 6.34
C GLU A 16 -0.69 28.08 5.27
N GLN A 17 -0.52 26.79 5.59
CA GLN A 17 -0.85 25.71 4.66
C GLN A 17 -2.36 25.69 4.44
N THR A 18 -2.77 25.93 3.20
CA THR A 18 -4.19 25.96 2.84
C THR A 18 -4.67 24.57 2.44
N SER A 19 -5.99 24.36 2.39
CA SER A 19 -6.59 23.13 1.83
C SER A 19 -6.14 22.83 0.39
N LYS A 20 -5.71 23.84 -0.38
CA LYS A 20 -5.13 23.64 -1.71
C LYS A 20 -3.74 23.05 -1.65
N ASP A 21 -2.92 23.45 -0.69
CA ASP A 21 -1.59 22.88 -0.51
C ASP A 21 -1.68 21.42 -0.07
N TYR A 22 -2.64 21.09 0.80
CA TYR A 22 -2.96 19.69 1.16
C TYR A 22 -3.50 18.87 -0.01
N TYR A 23 -4.19 19.48 -0.96
CA TYR A 23 -4.67 18.79 -2.16
C TYR A 23 -3.51 18.34 -3.07
N PHE A 24 -2.38 19.06 -3.06
CA PHE A 24 -1.18 18.73 -3.84
C PHE A 24 -0.09 18.00 -3.03
N ASP A 25 -0.15 18.07 -1.70
CA ASP A 25 0.75 17.40 -0.74
C ASP A 25 -0.06 16.74 0.38
N SER A 26 -0.86 15.71 0.04
CA SER A 26 -1.74 15.01 0.98
C SER A 26 -0.97 14.49 2.21
N TYR A 27 0.25 14.00 1.99
CA TYR A 27 1.15 13.50 3.03
C TYR A 27 1.72 14.57 3.98
N SER A 28 1.47 15.86 3.76
CA SER A 28 1.82 16.88 4.75
C SER A 28 0.91 16.86 5.98
N HIS A 29 -0.29 16.27 5.89
CA HIS A 29 -1.26 16.29 6.97
C HIS A 29 -1.01 15.19 8.01
N TYR A 30 -0.95 15.55 9.29
CA TYR A 30 -0.62 14.62 10.39
C TYR A 30 -1.57 13.41 10.47
N ALA A 31 -2.85 13.59 10.13
CA ALA A 31 -3.86 12.53 10.25
C ALA A 31 -3.55 11.28 9.41
N ILE A 32 -2.93 11.44 8.23
CA ILE A 32 -2.51 10.29 7.40
C ILE A 32 -1.38 9.54 8.12
N HIS A 33 -0.41 10.26 8.69
CA HIS A 33 0.66 9.67 9.48
C HIS A 33 0.14 9.02 10.77
N GLU A 34 -0.88 9.59 11.39
CA GLU A 34 -1.53 9.01 12.58
C GLU A 34 -2.18 7.66 12.25
N GLU A 35 -2.90 7.55 11.13
CA GLU A 35 -3.46 6.28 10.66
C GLU A 35 -2.36 5.25 10.39
N MET A 36 -1.31 5.63 9.66
CA MET A 36 -0.17 4.76 9.38
C MET A 36 0.56 4.31 10.65
N LEU A 37 0.73 5.19 11.64
CA LEU A 37 1.42 4.87 12.90
C LEU A 37 0.57 4.02 13.83
N LYS A 38 -0.76 4.19 13.82
CA LYS A 38 -1.71 3.37 14.59
C LYS A 38 -1.95 1.99 13.97
N ASP A 39 -1.59 1.79 12.71
CA ASP A 39 -1.48 0.46 12.11
C ASP A 39 -0.30 -0.30 12.76
N GLU A 40 -0.62 -1.04 13.82
CA GLU A 40 0.37 -1.83 14.57
C GLU A 40 0.91 -3.00 13.74
N VAL A 41 0.10 -3.62 12.89
CA VAL A 41 0.54 -4.73 12.04
C VAL A 41 1.65 -4.24 11.10
N ARG A 42 1.43 -3.11 10.45
CA ARG A 42 2.46 -2.43 9.64
C ARG A 42 3.68 -2.07 10.50
N THR A 43 3.48 -1.19 11.48
CA THR A 43 4.58 -0.52 12.16
C THR A 43 5.42 -1.50 13.00
N GLN A 44 4.79 -2.45 13.69
CA GLN A 44 5.52 -3.45 14.48
C GLN A 44 6.22 -4.48 13.61
N THR A 45 5.73 -4.78 12.40
CA THR A 45 6.42 -5.72 11.51
C THR A 45 7.73 -5.12 10.99
N TYR A 46 7.73 -3.85 10.56
CA TYR A 46 8.98 -3.14 10.24
C TYR A 46 9.90 -3.05 11.45
N ARG A 47 9.37 -2.68 12.62
CA ARG A 47 10.14 -2.62 13.86
C ARG A 47 10.82 -3.95 14.18
N LYS A 48 10.09 -5.07 14.06
CA LYS A 48 10.65 -6.43 14.25
C LYS A 48 11.71 -6.76 13.20
N ALA A 49 11.45 -6.49 11.92
CA ALA A 49 12.41 -6.74 10.84
C ALA A 49 13.75 -6.02 11.10
N ILE A 50 13.69 -4.83 11.70
CA ILE A 50 14.87 -4.00 11.98
C ILE A 50 15.49 -4.32 13.35
N GLU A 51 14.76 -4.11 14.45
CA GLU A 51 15.29 -4.18 15.81
C GLU A 51 15.62 -5.60 16.27
N TRP A 52 15.00 -6.65 15.69
CA TRP A 52 15.34 -8.04 16.02
C TRP A 52 16.45 -8.61 15.12
N ASN A 53 16.90 -7.86 14.12
CA ASN A 53 18.00 -8.25 13.24
C ASN A 53 19.13 -7.20 13.27
N PRO A 54 19.62 -6.76 14.46
CA PRO A 54 20.62 -5.68 14.55
C PRO A 54 21.93 -6.05 13.85
N HIS A 55 22.26 -7.33 13.72
CA HIS A 55 23.43 -7.81 12.98
C HIS A 55 23.40 -7.43 11.48
N LEU A 56 22.21 -7.18 10.90
CA LEU A 56 22.07 -6.70 9.52
C LEU A 56 22.32 -5.19 9.43
N PHE A 57 21.95 -4.42 10.45
CA PHE A 57 21.98 -2.95 10.45
C PHE A 57 23.24 -2.36 11.09
N ALA A 58 23.87 -3.05 12.03
CA ALA A 58 25.02 -2.54 12.78
C ALA A 58 26.15 -2.10 11.86
N GLY A 59 26.56 -0.82 11.97
CA GLY A 59 27.64 -0.26 11.16
C GLY A 59 27.28 0.02 9.69
N LYS A 60 26.03 -0.19 9.27
CA LYS A 60 25.56 0.03 7.89
C LYS A 60 25.08 1.46 7.63
N VAL A 61 25.15 1.88 6.38
CA VAL A 61 24.50 3.09 5.89
C VAL A 61 23.12 2.72 5.34
N VAL A 62 22.08 3.31 5.88
CA VAL A 62 20.68 3.02 5.55
C VAL A 62 20.06 4.22 4.84
N MET A 63 19.26 3.98 3.79
CA MET A 63 18.38 5.00 3.20
C MET A 63 16.92 4.65 3.51
N ASP A 64 16.17 5.63 4.01
CA ASP A 64 14.73 5.54 4.23
C ASP A 64 14.01 6.34 3.13
N VAL A 65 13.38 5.63 2.20
CA VAL A 65 12.73 6.20 1.01
C VAL A 65 11.26 6.49 1.33
N GLY A 66 10.90 7.78 1.36
CA GLY A 66 9.61 8.25 1.83
C GLY A 66 9.50 8.15 3.34
N CYS A 67 10.45 8.78 4.05
CA CYS A 67 10.61 8.57 5.49
C CYS A 67 9.43 9.10 6.33
N GLY A 68 8.56 9.94 5.79
CA GLY A 68 7.43 10.55 6.49
C GLY A 68 7.88 11.18 7.81
N THR A 69 7.32 10.72 8.93
CA THR A 69 7.68 11.17 10.28
C THR A 69 9.06 10.74 10.77
N GLY A 70 9.77 9.88 10.03
CA GLY A 70 11.09 9.35 10.37
C GLY A 70 11.06 8.12 11.29
N ILE A 71 9.90 7.50 11.51
CA ILE A 71 9.76 6.37 12.44
C ILE A 71 10.66 5.17 12.05
N LEU A 72 10.71 4.80 10.77
CA LEU A 72 11.53 3.68 10.30
C LEU A 72 13.02 4.01 10.40
N SER A 73 13.40 5.25 10.06
CA SER A 73 14.74 5.78 10.29
C SER A 73 15.18 5.68 11.75
N MET A 74 14.29 5.98 12.70
CA MET A 74 14.60 5.85 14.13
C MET A 74 14.78 4.39 14.57
N PHE A 75 14.00 3.45 14.03
CA PHE A 75 14.24 2.02 14.26
C PHE A 75 15.61 1.58 13.74
N ALA A 76 15.98 1.99 12.52
CA ALA A 76 17.28 1.66 11.92
C ALA A 76 18.45 2.23 12.75
N ALA A 77 18.34 3.48 13.21
CA ALA A 77 19.34 4.09 14.08
C ALA A 77 19.47 3.34 15.41
N LYS A 78 18.35 2.95 16.04
CA LYS A 78 18.36 2.13 17.28
C LYS A 78 18.95 0.73 17.07
N ALA A 79 18.78 0.15 15.89
CA ALA A 79 19.39 -1.13 15.53
C ALA A 79 20.91 -1.05 15.24
N GLY A 80 21.52 0.14 15.39
CA GLY A 80 22.97 0.32 15.31
C GLY A 80 23.48 0.76 13.94
N ALA A 81 22.60 1.27 13.05
CA ALA A 81 23.02 1.85 11.78
C ALA A 81 24.12 2.92 12.00
N LYS A 82 25.17 2.88 11.18
CA LYS A 82 26.25 3.89 11.19
C LYS A 82 25.70 5.27 10.86
N HIS A 83 24.80 5.32 9.87
CA HIS A 83 24.12 6.54 9.45
C HIS A 83 22.82 6.20 8.73
N VAL A 84 21.78 7.02 8.91
CA VAL A 84 20.50 6.89 8.20
C VAL A 84 20.26 8.15 7.37
N ILE A 85 19.96 7.97 6.08
CA ILE A 85 19.61 9.03 5.14
C ILE A 85 18.10 8.94 4.93
N ALA A 86 17.35 9.81 5.60
CA ALA A 86 15.89 9.82 5.58
C ALA A 86 15.42 10.84 4.56
N VAL A 87 14.71 10.42 3.51
CA VAL A 87 14.32 11.30 2.40
C VAL A 87 12.82 11.26 2.21
N ASP A 88 12.20 12.43 2.16
CA ASP A 88 10.79 12.59 1.82
C ASP A 88 10.59 13.95 1.13
N CYS A 89 9.59 14.08 0.27
CA CYS A 89 9.34 15.32 -0.48
C CYS A 89 8.22 16.18 0.13
N SER A 90 7.42 15.62 1.04
CA SER A 90 6.30 16.31 1.68
C SER A 90 6.76 17.26 2.79
N ASN A 91 5.87 18.15 3.22
CA ASN A 91 6.15 19.08 4.30
C ASN A 91 6.29 18.43 5.69
N ILE A 92 5.93 17.14 5.85
CA ILE A 92 6.10 16.41 7.12
C ILE A 92 7.58 16.33 7.54
N VAL A 93 8.51 16.49 6.60
CA VAL A 93 9.96 16.49 6.84
C VAL A 93 10.37 17.49 7.92
N ASP A 94 9.69 18.64 7.98
CA ASP A 94 10.00 19.67 8.97
C ASP A 94 9.64 19.22 10.39
N SER A 95 8.59 18.39 10.53
CA SER A 95 8.27 17.68 11.77
C SER A 95 9.24 16.53 12.04
N ALA A 96 9.60 15.74 11.02
CA ALA A 96 10.53 14.62 11.16
C ALA A 96 11.90 15.07 11.69
N LYS A 97 12.42 16.21 11.23
CA LYS A 97 13.65 16.82 11.77
C LYS A 97 13.54 17.13 13.26
N LYS A 98 12.41 17.70 13.70
CA LYS A 98 12.15 18.01 15.11
C LYS A 98 12.08 16.73 15.95
N ILE A 99 11.32 15.73 15.47
CA ILE A 99 11.17 14.41 16.13
C ILE A 99 12.53 13.73 16.29
N VAL A 100 13.35 13.69 15.24
CA VAL A 100 14.69 13.08 15.27
C VAL A 100 15.60 13.78 16.28
N ALA A 101 15.59 15.12 16.33
CA ALA A 101 16.37 15.90 17.29
C ALA A 101 15.88 15.72 18.72
N GLU A 102 14.56 15.71 18.94
CA GLU A 102 13.94 15.47 20.25
C GLU A 102 14.30 14.10 20.83
N ASN A 103 14.52 13.10 19.97
CA ASN A 103 14.97 11.77 20.36
C ASN A 103 16.50 11.62 20.37
N ALA A 104 17.26 12.71 20.23
CA ALA A 104 18.74 12.73 20.22
C ALA A 104 19.39 11.81 19.15
N LEU A 105 18.73 11.67 17.99
CA LEU A 105 19.20 10.84 16.88
C LEU A 105 19.71 11.67 15.68
N ASP A 106 19.74 12.99 15.79
CA ASP A 106 20.14 13.95 14.75
C ASP A 106 21.61 13.82 14.30
N LYS A 107 22.47 13.23 15.15
CA LYS A 107 23.85 12.89 14.75
C LYS A 107 23.91 11.71 13.79
N THR A 108 22.99 10.75 13.95
CA THR A 108 22.95 9.48 13.21
C THR A 108 21.99 9.54 12.02
N ILE A 109 20.93 10.34 12.09
CA ILE A 109 19.91 10.45 11.05
C ILE A 109 20.01 11.82 10.39
N THR A 110 20.15 11.85 9.06
CA THR A 110 20.05 13.08 8.26
C THR A 110 18.75 13.06 7.48
N VAL A 111 17.84 13.97 7.80
CA VAL A 111 16.55 14.12 7.13
C VAL A 111 16.64 15.15 6.01
N ILE A 112 16.28 14.76 4.79
CA ILE A 112 16.38 15.55 3.56
C ILE A 112 14.99 15.73 2.96
N LYS A 113 14.62 17.00 2.73
CA LYS A 113 13.39 17.35 2.01
C LYS A 113 13.68 17.38 0.51
N SER A 114 13.37 16.30 -0.20
CA SER A 114 13.62 16.17 -1.64
C SER A 114 12.86 14.99 -2.22
N LYS A 115 12.62 14.99 -3.53
CA LYS A 115 12.32 13.75 -4.24
C LYS A 115 13.60 12.93 -4.34
N ILE A 116 13.48 11.61 -4.22
CA ILE A 116 14.62 10.70 -4.37
C ILE A 116 15.30 10.88 -5.73
N GLU A 117 14.51 11.10 -6.78
CA GLU A 117 14.96 11.28 -8.16
C GLU A 117 15.80 12.56 -8.35
N ASP A 118 15.55 13.59 -7.52
CA ASP A 118 16.25 14.87 -7.58
C ASP A 118 17.58 14.86 -6.80
N LEU A 119 17.85 13.82 -6.01
CA LEU A 119 19.11 13.68 -5.29
C LEU A 119 20.27 13.44 -6.26
N THR A 120 21.24 14.34 -6.27
CA THR A 120 22.45 14.23 -7.10
C THR A 120 23.63 13.58 -6.38
N HIS A 121 23.65 13.63 -5.05
CA HIS A 121 24.68 13.05 -4.19
C HIS A 121 24.11 12.67 -2.83
N LEU A 122 24.73 11.69 -2.16
CA LEU A 122 24.38 11.33 -0.79
C LEU A 122 25.15 12.21 0.22
N PRO A 123 24.58 12.51 1.40
CA PRO A 123 25.23 13.33 2.42
C PRO A 123 26.46 12.62 3.01
N LYS A 124 27.28 13.37 3.75
CA LYS A 124 28.43 12.88 4.54
C LYS A 124 29.47 12.06 3.73
N GLY A 125 29.54 12.28 2.41
CA GLY A 125 30.53 11.64 1.53
C GLY A 125 30.22 10.17 1.20
N PHE A 126 29.02 9.67 1.51
CA PHE A 126 28.60 8.35 1.07
C PHE A 126 28.42 8.32 -0.46
N LYS A 127 28.70 7.18 -1.07
CA LYS A 127 28.49 6.96 -2.52
C LYS A 127 27.36 5.98 -2.80
N GLU A 128 27.16 5.04 -1.89
CA GLU A 128 26.15 3.98 -1.93
C GLU A 128 25.65 3.71 -0.52
N VAL A 129 24.51 3.03 -0.42
CA VAL A 129 23.90 2.57 0.83
C VAL A 129 23.89 1.04 0.88
N ASP A 130 23.99 0.50 2.09
CA ASP A 130 23.95 -0.94 2.33
C ASP A 130 22.51 -1.47 2.38
N ILE A 131 21.57 -0.64 2.86
CA ILE A 131 20.17 -1.02 3.05
C ILE A 131 19.28 0.12 2.58
N ILE A 132 18.23 -0.21 1.84
CA ILE A 132 17.07 0.68 1.66
C ILE A 132 15.91 0.11 2.46
N ILE A 133 15.34 0.93 3.34
CA ILE A 133 14.07 0.69 4.00
C ILE A 133 13.03 1.60 3.34
N SER A 134 11.84 1.09 3.06
CA SER A 134 10.76 1.91 2.51
C SER A 134 9.43 1.26 2.76
N GLU A 135 8.47 2.07 3.21
CA GLU A 135 7.07 1.70 3.18
C GLU A 135 6.44 2.40 1.98
N TRP A 136 6.30 1.64 0.89
CA TRP A 136 5.93 2.14 -0.45
C TRP A 136 4.58 1.62 -0.92
N MET A 137 3.95 0.75 -0.13
CA MET A 137 2.79 -0.01 -0.59
C MET A 137 1.56 0.88 -0.57
N GLY A 138 0.87 0.96 -1.70
CA GLY A 138 -0.43 1.63 -1.80
C GLY A 138 -1.60 0.66 -1.62
N TYR A 139 -2.82 1.18 -1.75
CA TYR A 139 -4.00 0.35 -1.96
C TYR A 139 -3.81 -0.56 -3.18
N CYS A 140 -4.37 -1.77 -3.14
CA CYS A 140 -4.13 -2.80 -4.15
C CYS A 140 -2.63 -3.02 -4.45
N LEU A 141 -1.76 -2.84 -3.45
CA LEU A 141 -0.29 -2.88 -3.47
C LEU A 141 0.39 -1.74 -4.26
N PHE A 142 -0.13 -1.37 -5.43
CA PHE A 142 0.58 -0.53 -6.40
C PHE A 142 0.04 0.90 -6.56
N TYR A 143 -1.09 1.24 -5.90
CA TYR A 143 -1.66 2.59 -6.02
C TYR A 143 -0.67 3.65 -5.52
N GLU A 144 -0.74 4.85 -6.09
CA GLU A 144 0.20 5.97 -5.92
C GLU A 144 1.61 5.77 -6.50
N SER A 145 1.92 4.59 -7.03
CA SER A 145 3.12 4.29 -7.81
C SER A 145 4.46 4.61 -7.12
N MET A 146 4.54 4.50 -5.79
CA MET A 146 5.77 4.77 -5.03
C MET A 146 6.87 3.71 -5.24
N LEU A 147 6.50 2.49 -5.69
CA LEU A 147 7.46 1.44 -6.03
C LEU A 147 8.46 1.88 -7.13
N ASP A 148 8.04 2.76 -8.06
CA ASP A 148 8.93 3.34 -9.07
C ASP A 148 10.10 4.11 -8.45
N THR A 149 9.86 4.79 -7.33
CA THR A 149 10.84 5.57 -6.59
C THR A 149 11.78 4.64 -5.81
N VAL A 150 11.25 3.55 -5.24
CA VAL A 150 12.08 2.51 -4.59
C VAL A 150 13.00 1.82 -5.61
N ILE A 151 12.48 1.46 -6.79
CA ILE A 151 13.27 0.91 -7.90
C ILE A 151 14.38 1.88 -8.30
N TYR A 152 14.06 3.17 -8.44
CA TYR A 152 15.07 4.20 -8.75
C TYR A 152 16.15 4.28 -7.66
N ALA A 153 15.76 4.29 -6.38
CA ALA A 153 16.71 4.33 -5.26
C ALA A 153 17.61 3.09 -5.24
N ARG A 154 17.05 1.89 -5.45
CA ARG A 154 17.80 0.64 -5.57
C ARG A 154 18.81 0.70 -6.71
N ASP A 155 18.38 1.15 -7.87
CA ASP A 155 19.22 1.16 -9.07
C ASP A 155 20.33 2.22 -8.97
N LYS A 156 20.09 3.34 -8.29
CA LYS A 156 21.05 4.43 -8.17
C LYS A 156 21.97 4.32 -6.97
N TRP A 157 21.44 3.96 -5.80
CA TRP A 157 22.14 4.14 -4.52
C TRP A 157 22.45 2.85 -3.78
N LEU A 158 21.75 1.75 -4.04
CA LEU A 158 22.01 0.49 -3.32
C LEU A 158 23.26 -0.21 -3.86
N LYS A 159 24.11 -0.70 -2.95
CA LYS A 159 25.25 -1.56 -3.28
C LYS A 159 24.79 -2.80 -4.05
N LYS A 160 25.41 -3.07 -5.20
CA LYS A 160 24.96 -4.12 -6.12
C LYS A 160 25.11 -5.55 -5.61
N GLU A 161 26.17 -5.83 -4.86
CA GLU A 161 26.50 -7.20 -4.46
C GLU A 161 25.99 -7.58 -3.06
N SER A 162 25.81 -6.59 -2.18
CA SER A 162 25.51 -6.80 -0.75
C SER A 162 24.34 -5.97 -0.23
N GLY A 163 23.67 -5.24 -1.12
CA GLY A 163 22.54 -4.41 -0.78
C GLY A 163 21.32 -5.22 -0.35
N MET A 164 20.59 -4.72 0.65
CA MET A 164 19.34 -5.32 1.10
C MET A 164 18.18 -4.32 0.98
N LEU A 165 16.98 -4.83 0.74
CA LEU A 165 15.73 -4.08 0.70
C LEU A 165 14.82 -4.55 1.82
N PHE A 166 14.16 -3.61 2.49
CA PHE A 166 13.24 -3.90 3.59
C PHE A 166 11.92 -3.15 3.34
N PRO A 167 10.85 -3.86 2.93
CA PRO A 167 10.78 -5.28 2.57
C PRO A 167 11.45 -5.59 1.22
N ASP A 168 11.58 -6.86 0.88
CA ASP A 168 12.16 -7.35 -0.38
C ASP A 168 11.21 -8.20 -1.22
N ILE A 169 10.14 -8.73 -0.65
CA ILE A 169 9.13 -9.52 -1.38
C ILE A 169 7.73 -8.98 -1.12
N ALA A 170 6.95 -8.82 -2.19
CA ALA A 170 5.53 -8.51 -2.13
C ALA A 170 4.72 -9.42 -3.06
N LYS A 171 3.54 -9.87 -2.60
CA LYS A 171 2.66 -10.77 -3.36
C LYS A 171 1.23 -10.25 -3.36
N LEU A 172 0.63 -10.07 -4.53
CA LEU A 172 -0.77 -9.67 -4.71
C LEU A 172 -1.62 -10.91 -5.02
N TYR A 173 -2.72 -11.06 -4.28
CA TYR A 173 -3.67 -12.14 -4.41
C TYR A 173 -5.05 -11.62 -4.83
N ILE A 174 -5.81 -12.47 -5.51
CA ILE A 174 -7.23 -12.27 -5.82
C ILE A 174 -8.07 -13.40 -5.21
N THR A 175 -9.29 -13.07 -4.81
CA THR A 175 -10.33 -14.02 -4.37
C THR A 175 -11.72 -13.47 -4.72
N ALA A 176 -12.78 -14.25 -4.52
CA ALA A 176 -14.16 -13.87 -4.75
C ALA A 176 -14.94 -13.79 -3.43
N ILE A 177 -15.92 -12.87 -3.37
CA ILE A 177 -16.69 -12.59 -2.15
C ILE A 177 -18.20 -12.51 -2.39
N GLU A 178 -18.96 -12.91 -1.37
CA GLU A 178 -20.38 -12.62 -1.19
C GLU A 178 -20.51 -11.26 -0.50
N ASP A 179 -21.24 -10.32 -1.10
CA ASP A 179 -21.32 -8.96 -0.55
C ASP A 179 -22.61 -8.23 -0.93
N ARG A 180 -23.74 -8.97 -0.97
CA ARG A 180 -25.03 -8.46 -1.44
C ARG A 180 -25.46 -7.20 -0.70
N ALA A 181 -25.37 -7.23 0.62
CA ALA A 181 -25.85 -6.15 1.47
C ALA A 181 -25.02 -4.86 1.32
N TYR A 182 -23.70 -4.96 1.09
CA TYR A 182 -22.87 -3.79 0.87
C TYR A 182 -23.01 -3.26 -0.56
N LYS A 183 -23.04 -4.15 -1.56
CA LYS A 183 -23.34 -3.81 -2.95
C LYS A 183 -24.67 -3.05 -3.08
N ALA A 184 -25.71 -3.50 -2.38
CA ALA A 184 -27.00 -2.82 -2.36
C ALA A 184 -26.89 -1.37 -1.87
N ARG A 185 -26.11 -1.13 -0.81
CA ARG A 185 -25.93 0.20 -0.21
C ARG A 185 -25.02 1.13 -1.01
N LYS A 186 -24.01 0.59 -1.70
CA LYS A 186 -22.98 1.40 -2.39
C LYS A 186 -23.23 1.55 -3.88
N ILE A 187 -23.80 0.53 -4.51
CA ILE A 187 -23.98 0.46 -5.96
C ILE A 187 -25.47 0.55 -6.32
N GLU A 188 -26.33 -0.26 -5.70
CA GLU A 188 -27.75 -0.31 -6.09
C GLU A 188 -28.58 0.83 -5.50
N PHE A 189 -28.05 1.53 -4.49
CA PHE A 189 -28.63 2.78 -3.98
C PHE A 189 -28.94 3.78 -5.10
N TRP A 190 -28.11 3.82 -6.14
CA TRP A 190 -28.25 4.71 -7.28
C TRP A 190 -29.39 4.33 -8.25
N ASP A 191 -29.98 3.14 -8.10
CA ASP A 191 -31.15 2.74 -8.89
C ASP A 191 -32.39 3.55 -8.52
N ASP A 192 -32.52 3.94 -7.24
CA ASP A 192 -33.64 4.72 -6.72
C ASP A 192 -33.19 5.60 -5.54
N VAL A 193 -32.86 6.85 -5.84
CA VAL A 193 -32.50 7.88 -4.87
C VAL A 193 -33.74 8.73 -4.60
N TYR A 194 -34.56 8.32 -3.64
CA TYR A 194 -35.80 9.01 -3.23
C TYR A 194 -36.84 9.18 -4.37
N GLY A 195 -37.01 8.16 -5.21
CA GLY A 195 -37.89 8.15 -6.38
C GLY A 195 -37.19 8.54 -7.69
N PHE A 196 -35.90 8.92 -7.64
CA PHE A 196 -35.15 9.39 -8.80
C PHE A 196 -34.06 8.39 -9.21
N LYS A 197 -34.02 8.02 -10.49
CA LYS A 197 -32.98 7.16 -11.05
C LYS A 197 -31.69 7.95 -11.26
N MET A 198 -30.59 7.45 -10.71
CA MET A 198 -29.24 8.02 -10.88
C MET A 198 -28.29 6.99 -11.49
N SER A 199 -28.76 6.23 -12.49
CA SER A 199 -28.02 5.12 -13.10
C SER A 199 -26.68 5.52 -13.73
N CYS A 200 -26.53 6.77 -14.18
CA CYS A 200 -25.25 7.29 -14.68
C CYS A 200 -24.17 7.32 -13.58
N ILE A 201 -24.55 7.55 -12.32
CA ILE A 201 -23.62 7.49 -11.18
C ILE A 201 -23.33 6.03 -10.82
N LYS A 202 -24.31 5.13 -10.94
CA LYS A 202 -24.10 3.69 -10.74
C LYS A 202 -23.02 3.12 -11.65
N GLU A 203 -23.00 3.52 -12.92
CA GLU A 203 -21.99 3.11 -13.89
C GLU A 203 -20.58 3.58 -13.48
N LEU A 204 -20.47 4.82 -12.99
CA LEU A 204 -19.21 5.35 -12.44
C LEU A 204 -18.78 4.56 -11.20
N ALA A 205 -19.69 4.34 -10.24
CA ALA A 205 -19.41 3.61 -9.01
C ALA A 205 -19.00 2.15 -9.26
N LEU A 206 -19.54 1.50 -10.29
CA LEU A 206 -19.14 0.15 -10.72
C LEU A 206 -17.73 0.13 -11.34
N SER A 207 -17.29 1.24 -11.94
CA SER A 207 -15.94 1.34 -12.53
C SER A 207 -14.86 1.76 -11.52
N GLU A 208 -15.21 2.04 -10.27
CA GLU A 208 -14.27 2.43 -9.22
C GLU A 208 -14.15 1.31 -8.18
N PRO A 209 -12.95 0.72 -8.00
CA PRO A 209 -12.75 -0.25 -6.94
C PRO A 209 -12.92 0.42 -5.57
N LEU A 210 -13.57 -0.26 -4.63
CA LEU A 210 -13.73 0.24 -3.27
C LEU A 210 -12.61 -0.27 -2.37
N VAL A 211 -12.07 0.59 -1.51
CA VAL A 211 -11.14 0.19 -0.45
C VAL A 211 -11.90 0.08 0.87
N ASP A 212 -12.13 -1.14 1.32
CA ASP A 212 -12.83 -1.37 2.60
C ASP A 212 -12.45 -2.69 3.28
N ASN A 213 -12.83 -2.82 4.55
CA ASN A 213 -12.67 -4.04 5.31
C ASN A 213 -13.74 -5.04 4.91
N VAL A 214 -13.32 -6.23 4.49
CA VAL A 214 -14.20 -7.35 4.16
C VAL A 214 -14.23 -8.33 5.33
N ASP A 215 -15.41 -8.85 5.69
CA ASP A 215 -15.49 -9.92 6.70
C ASP A 215 -14.95 -11.23 6.07
N PRO A 216 -13.99 -11.93 6.71
CA PRO A 216 -13.46 -13.20 6.20
C PRO A 216 -14.53 -14.25 5.82
N LYS A 217 -15.72 -14.21 6.45
CA LYS A 217 -16.85 -15.11 6.15
C LYS A 217 -17.46 -14.87 4.75
N GLN A 218 -17.23 -13.69 4.19
CA GLN A 218 -17.68 -13.32 2.85
C GLN A 218 -16.88 -14.01 1.76
N ILE A 219 -15.68 -14.52 2.04
CA ILE A 219 -14.84 -15.19 1.04
C ILE A 219 -15.51 -16.49 0.58
N THR A 220 -15.73 -16.60 -0.73
CA THR A 220 -16.41 -17.74 -1.37
C THR A 220 -15.43 -18.72 -2.03
N THR A 221 -14.21 -18.30 -2.36
CA THR A 221 -13.23 -19.12 -3.10
C THR A 221 -11.90 -19.30 -2.36
N ASN A 222 -10.99 -20.12 -2.91
CA ASN A 222 -9.56 -20.03 -2.57
C ASN A 222 -8.97 -18.67 -2.99
N ASN A 223 -7.71 -18.44 -2.62
CA ASN A 223 -6.95 -17.28 -3.07
C ASN A 223 -6.05 -17.71 -4.24
N PHE A 224 -5.82 -16.80 -5.18
CA PHE A 224 -4.92 -17.03 -6.31
C PHE A 224 -3.88 -15.90 -6.39
N LEU A 225 -2.61 -16.26 -6.56
CA LEU A 225 -1.51 -15.30 -6.69
C LEU A 225 -1.53 -14.71 -8.11
N VAL A 226 -1.69 -13.40 -8.22
CA VAL A 226 -1.73 -12.69 -9.51
C VAL A 226 -0.45 -11.91 -9.79
N LYS A 227 0.32 -11.57 -8.76
CA LYS A 227 1.63 -10.94 -8.93
C LYS A 227 2.55 -11.25 -7.77
N GLU A 228 3.79 -11.57 -8.08
CA GLU A 228 4.89 -11.61 -7.12
C GLU A 228 5.95 -10.60 -7.57
N ILE A 229 6.49 -9.86 -6.60
CA ILE A 229 7.51 -8.85 -6.78
C ILE A 229 8.69 -9.25 -5.90
N ASP A 230 9.81 -9.57 -6.54
CA ASP A 230 11.12 -9.54 -5.91
C ASP A 230 11.71 -8.14 -6.14
N LEU A 231 11.79 -7.35 -5.07
CA LEU A 231 12.23 -5.96 -5.15
C LEU A 231 13.70 -5.84 -5.54
N LEU A 232 14.52 -6.89 -5.43
CA LEU A 232 15.91 -6.84 -5.86
C LEU A 232 16.05 -6.88 -7.38
N SER A 233 15.08 -7.49 -8.08
CA SER A 233 15.17 -7.76 -9.52
C SER A 233 14.10 -7.09 -10.38
N VAL A 234 12.95 -6.71 -9.81
CA VAL A 234 11.82 -6.11 -10.56
C VAL A 234 12.22 -4.82 -11.29
N ARG A 235 11.69 -4.61 -12.49
CA ARG A 235 11.84 -3.37 -13.26
C ARG A 235 10.51 -2.66 -13.40
N LYS A 236 10.55 -1.37 -13.74
CA LYS A 236 9.33 -0.54 -13.89
C LYS A 236 8.40 -1.11 -14.95
N GLU A 237 8.96 -1.63 -16.03
CA GLU A 237 8.20 -2.27 -17.12
C GLU A 237 7.42 -3.50 -16.64
N ASP A 238 7.89 -4.19 -15.59
CA ASP A 238 7.25 -5.39 -15.05
C ASP A 238 6.02 -5.04 -14.19
N LEU A 239 5.78 -3.76 -13.87
CA LEU A 239 4.64 -3.29 -13.07
C LEU A 239 3.36 -3.12 -13.89
N SER A 240 3.48 -3.07 -15.23
CA SER A 240 2.34 -3.22 -16.15
C SER A 240 2.26 -4.67 -16.59
N TYR A 241 1.23 -5.39 -16.17
CA TYR A 241 1.14 -6.83 -16.41
C TYR A 241 -0.30 -7.32 -16.63
N GLU A 242 -0.39 -8.52 -17.18
CA GLU A 242 -1.61 -9.33 -17.25
C GLU A 242 -1.29 -10.68 -16.61
N ALA A 243 -2.15 -11.15 -15.71
CA ALA A 243 -2.01 -12.41 -15.01
C ALA A 243 -3.31 -13.22 -15.08
N PRO A 244 -3.25 -14.52 -15.44
CA PRO A 244 -4.42 -15.38 -15.32
C PRO A 244 -4.73 -15.66 -13.85
N PHE A 245 -5.98 -15.98 -13.55
CA PHE A 245 -6.37 -16.53 -12.25
C PHE A 245 -7.37 -17.67 -12.38
N LYS A 246 -7.41 -18.49 -11.33
CA LYS A 246 -8.35 -19.63 -11.19
C LYS A 246 -8.82 -19.74 -9.76
N LEU A 247 -10.12 -19.56 -9.55
CA LEU A 247 -10.76 -19.53 -8.25
C LEU A 247 -11.80 -20.64 -8.16
N VAL A 248 -11.63 -21.54 -7.20
CA VAL A 248 -12.49 -22.68 -6.91
C VAL A 248 -13.38 -22.33 -5.72
N ALA A 249 -14.69 -22.48 -5.90
CA ALA A 249 -15.68 -22.23 -4.86
C ALA A 249 -15.54 -23.20 -3.69
N LYS A 250 -15.49 -22.66 -2.47
CA LYS A 250 -15.43 -23.41 -1.21
C LYS A 250 -16.81 -23.82 -0.70
N LYS A 251 -17.84 -23.10 -1.12
CA LYS A 251 -19.24 -23.23 -0.70
C LYS A 251 -20.17 -22.84 -1.84
N ASP A 252 -21.41 -23.33 -1.77
CA ASP A 252 -22.50 -22.86 -2.61
C ASP A 252 -22.87 -21.45 -2.12
N ASP A 253 -22.77 -20.45 -3.00
CA ASP A 253 -22.98 -19.06 -2.64
C ASP A 253 -23.19 -18.16 -3.87
N TYR A 254 -23.30 -16.85 -3.64
CA TYR A 254 -23.26 -15.82 -4.67
C TYR A 254 -21.93 -15.06 -4.63
N VAL A 255 -21.34 -14.81 -5.80
CA VAL A 255 -20.20 -13.90 -5.97
C VAL A 255 -20.70 -12.58 -6.51
N HIS A 256 -20.46 -11.52 -5.75
CA HIS A 256 -20.87 -10.15 -6.09
C HIS A 256 -19.67 -9.28 -6.51
N ALA A 257 -18.47 -9.64 -6.04
CA ALA A 257 -17.23 -8.94 -6.33
C ALA A 257 -16.03 -9.87 -6.29
N PHE A 258 -14.96 -9.44 -6.96
CA PHE A 258 -13.60 -9.91 -6.67
C PHE A 258 -12.95 -8.99 -5.64
N MET A 259 -12.03 -9.52 -4.87
CA MET A 259 -11.28 -8.78 -3.88
C MET A 259 -9.81 -9.09 -4.04
N THR A 260 -8.97 -8.05 -3.97
CA THR A 260 -7.52 -8.20 -3.88
C THR A 260 -7.00 -7.80 -2.52
N PHE A 261 -5.93 -8.46 -2.12
CA PHE A 261 -5.14 -8.17 -0.93
C PHE A 261 -3.69 -8.59 -1.22
N PHE A 262 -2.75 -8.14 -0.40
CA PHE A 262 -1.33 -8.45 -0.58
C PHE A 262 -0.64 -8.91 0.70
N THR A 263 0.48 -9.60 0.53
CA THR A 263 1.41 -9.95 1.61
C THR A 263 2.77 -9.35 1.36
N ILE A 264 3.49 -9.08 2.46
CA ILE A 264 4.83 -8.50 2.46
C ILE A 264 5.74 -9.38 3.30
N GLU A 265 6.94 -9.64 2.81
CA GLU A 265 7.95 -10.46 3.49
C GLU A 265 9.30 -9.71 3.54
N PHE A 266 10.08 -10.00 4.58
CA PHE A 266 11.43 -9.49 4.81
C PHE A 266 12.40 -10.68 4.83
N SER A 267 12.76 -11.17 3.64
CA SER A 267 13.43 -12.46 3.46
C SER A 267 14.86 -12.51 4.02
N ALA A 268 15.52 -11.35 4.16
CA ALA A 268 16.83 -11.22 4.78
C ALA A 268 16.85 -11.46 6.31
N CYS A 269 15.69 -11.45 6.98
CA CYS A 269 15.62 -11.64 8.44
C CYS A 269 15.98 -13.08 8.86
N HIS A 270 16.59 -13.25 10.03
CA HIS A 270 16.95 -14.58 10.56
C HIS A 270 15.73 -15.50 10.77
N THR A 271 14.61 -14.92 11.20
CA THR A 271 13.32 -15.60 11.29
C THR A 271 12.36 -14.99 10.28
N HIS A 272 11.36 -15.76 9.83
CA HIS A 272 10.32 -15.24 8.95
C HIS A 272 9.62 -14.01 9.56
N VAL A 273 9.76 -12.86 8.92
CA VAL A 273 9.06 -11.61 9.26
C VAL A 273 8.28 -11.15 8.04
N GLY A 274 7.01 -10.83 8.25
CA GLY A 274 6.09 -10.42 7.19
C GLY A 274 4.69 -10.20 7.72
N PHE A 275 3.81 -9.66 6.88
CA PHE A 275 2.41 -9.44 7.20
C PHE A 275 1.51 -9.66 5.98
N SER A 276 0.21 -9.76 6.24
CA SER A 276 -0.84 -9.91 5.24
C SER A 276 -1.89 -8.85 5.44
N THR A 277 -2.45 -8.33 4.35
CA THR A 277 -3.63 -7.46 4.32
C THR A 277 -4.90 -8.23 3.99
N ALA A 278 -4.86 -9.56 3.96
CA ALA A 278 -6.05 -10.39 3.81
C ALA A 278 -7.06 -10.09 4.94
N PRO A 279 -8.37 -10.28 4.69
CA PRO A 279 -9.38 -10.24 5.74
C PRO A 279 -8.99 -11.12 6.94
N ASP A 280 -8.88 -10.51 8.12
CA ASP A 280 -8.57 -11.19 9.38
C ASP A 280 -9.48 -10.61 10.48
N PRO A 281 -10.18 -11.45 11.26
CA PRO A 281 -11.11 -10.95 12.28
C PRO A 281 -10.41 -10.28 13.47
N ASN A 282 -9.11 -10.49 13.64
CA ASN A 282 -8.33 -10.01 14.78
C ASN A 282 -7.24 -9.00 14.39
N LYS A 283 -7.02 -8.79 13.10
CA LYS A 283 -5.96 -7.91 12.59
C LYS A 283 -6.52 -6.95 11.57
N TYR A 284 -6.18 -5.69 11.75
CA TYR A 284 -6.52 -4.62 10.83
C TYR A 284 -5.23 -4.02 10.28
N THR A 285 -5.28 -3.65 9.00
CA THR A 285 -4.26 -2.83 8.35
C THR A 285 -4.94 -1.68 7.63
N HIS A 286 -4.34 -0.50 7.59
CA HIS A 286 -4.95 0.68 6.98
C HIS A 286 -5.23 0.52 5.48
N TRP A 287 -4.48 -0.34 4.78
CA TRP A 287 -4.74 -0.70 3.37
C TRP A 287 -6.08 -1.40 3.13
N LYS A 288 -6.63 -2.05 4.16
CA LYS A 288 -7.82 -2.90 4.06
C LYS A 288 -7.72 -3.86 2.86
N GLN A 289 -8.78 -3.99 2.06
CA GLN A 289 -8.81 -4.75 0.82
C GLN A 289 -9.40 -3.90 -0.32
N THR A 290 -9.09 -4.26 -1.56
CA THR A 290 -9.68 -3.61 -2.74
C THR A 290 -10.74 -4.50 -3.38
N VAL A 291 -11.96 -3.98 -3.53
CA VAL A 291 -13.16 -4.71 -3.96
C VAL A 291 -13.61 -4.23 -5.34
N PHE A 292 -13.77 -5.18 -6.27
CA PHE A 292 -14.15 -4.98 -7.67
C PHE A 292 -15.54 -5.55 -7.92
N TYR A 293 -16.57 -4.71 -7.84
CA TYR A 293 -17.94 -5.10 -8.15
C TYR A 293 -18.18 -5.20 -9.65
N PHE A 294 -19.06 -6.12 -10.03
CA PHE A 294 -19.54 -6.22 -11.42
C PHE A 294 -21.07 -6.27 -11.46
N PRO A 295 -21.71 -5.91 -12.59
CA PRO A 295 -23.16 -5.71 -12.64
C PRO A 295 -23.96 -6.98 -12.34
N LYS A 296 -23.58 -8.12 -12.93
CA LYS A 296 -24.33 -9.37 -12.87
C LYS A 296 -23.67 -10.36 -11.90
N ASP A 297 -24.36 -10.67 -10.80
CA ASP A 297 -23.88 -11.62 -9.80
C ASP A 297 -23.72 -13.04 -10.37
N ILE A 298 -22.76 -13.79 -9.83
CA ILE A 298 -22.52 -15.18 -10.18
C ILE A 298 -23.11 -16.06 -9.08
N ALA A 299 -24.10 -16.89 -9.39
CA ALA A 299 -24.49 -18.00 -8.52
C ALA A 299 -23.52 -19.16 -8.78
N ILE A 300 -22.82 -19.62 -7.74
CA ILE A 300 -21.76 -20.62 -7.85
C ILE A 300 -21.97 -21.76 -6.86
N MET A 301 -21.69 -23.00 -7.29
CA MET A 301 -21.71 -24.17 -6.42
C MET A 301 -20.30 -24.56 -5.99
N LYS A 302 -20.18 -25.18 -4.81
CA LYS A 302 -18.93 -25.70 -4.28
C LYS A 302 -18.22 -26.59 -5.31
N GLY A 303 -16.93 -26.33 -5.49
CA GLY A 303 -16.08 -27.05 -6.44
C GLY A 303 -16.16 -26.54 -7.88
N GLU A 304 -17.09 -25.63 -8.21
CA GLU A 304 -17.06 -24.93 -9.49
C GLU A 304 -15.94 -23.90 -9.53
N GLU A 305 -15.56 -23.52 -10.75
CA GLU A 305 -14.35 -22.76 -11.01
C GLU A 305 -14.67 -21.52 -11.84
N ILE A 306 -14.19 -20.38 -11.35
CA ILE A 306 -14.12 -19.13 -12.10
C ILE A 306 -12.68 -18.97 -12.59
N SER A 307 -12.50 -18.84 -13.89
CA SER A 307 -11.20 -18.49 -14.48
C SER A 307 -11.27 -17.10 -15.09
N GLY A 308 -10.11 -16.51 -15.36
CA GLY A 308 -10.06 -15.17 -15.90
C GLY A 308 -8.66 -14.60 -15.96
N LYS A 309 -8.60 -13.30 -16.20
CA LYS A 309 -7.36 -12.54 -16.26
C LYS A 309 -7.53 -11.20 -15.55
N LEU A 310 -6.54 -10.83 -14.76
CA LEU A 310 -6.39 -9.49 -14.22
C LEU A 310 -5.24 -8.80 -14.95
N LYS A 311 -5.55 -7.70 -15.61
CA LYS A 311 -4.55 -6.78 -16.18
C LYS A 311 -4.57 -5.49 -15.37
N MET A 312 -3.38 -4.98 -15.09
CA MET A 312 -3.18 -3.77 -14.30
C MET A 312 -2.02 -2.98 -14.89
N CYS A 313 -2.20 -1.67 -15.03
CA CYS A 313 -1.17 -0.74 -15.48
C CYS A 313 -1.40 0.67 -14.93
N PRO A 314 -0.34 1.49 -14.77
CA PRO A 314 -0.49 2.90 -14.47
C PRO A 314 -1.34 3.61 -15.53
N ASN A 315 -2.18 4.54 -15.10
CA ASN A 315 -2.98 5.34 -16.02
C ASN A 315 -2.07 6.25 -16.89
N SER A 316 -2.46 6.42 -18.15
CA SER A 316 -1.68 7.16 -19.14
C SER A 316 -1.64 8.67 -18.91
N LEU A 317 -2.66 9.25 -18.27
CA LEU A 317 -2.76 10.68 -17.96
C LEU A 317 -2.11 11.00 -16.61
N ASN A 318 -2.38 10.19 -15.59
CA ASN A 318 -1.80 10.34 -14.26
C ASN A 318 -1.22 9.00 -13.80
N ARG A 319 0.11 8.89 -13.78
CA ARG A 319 0.80 7.64 -13.43
C ARG A 319 0.61 7.19 -11.98
N ARG A 320 0.04 8.02 -11.10
CA ARG A 320 -0.33 7.63 -9.73
C ARG A 320 -1.63 6.83 -9.69
N ASP A 321 -2.49 6.99 -10.69
CA ASP A 321 -3.75 6.26 -10.83
C ASP A 321 -3.48 4.90 -11.48
N LEU A 322 -4.38 3.94 -11.25
CA LEU A 322 -4.30 2.58 -11.82
C LEU A 322 -5.51 2.29 -12.70
N ASP A 323 -5.23 1.79 -13.90
CA ASP A 323 -6.23 1.20 -14.79
C ASP A 323 -6.21 -0.32 -14.64
N PHE A 324 -7.40 -0.92 -14.52
CA PHE A 324 -7.59 -2.37 -14.41
C PHE A 324 -8.50 -2.88 -15.51
N GLU A 325 -8.20 -4.09 -15.98
CA GLU A 325 -9.07 -4.88 -16.85
C GLU A 325 -9.21 -6.28 -16.24
N LEU A 326 -10.46 -6.64 -15.91
CA LEU A 326 -10.80 -7.94 -15.32
C LEU A 326 -11.66 -8.73 -16.30
N GLU A 327 -11.07 -9.77 -16.87
CA GLU A 327 -11.78 -10.76 -17.69
C GLU A 327 -12.24 -11.91 -16.81
N ILE A 328 -13.50 -12.31 -16.96
CA ILE A 328 -14.12 -13.40 -16.21
C ILE A 328 -14.71 -14.39 -17.21
N ASP A 329 -14.36 -15.67 -17.04
CA ASP A 329 -14.99 -16.82 -17.69
C ASP A 329 -15.50 -17.78 -16.61
N PHE A 330 -16.82 -17.82 -16.49
CA PHE A 330 -17.52 -18.74 -15.61
C PHE A 330 -18.69 -19.40 -16.34
N SER A 331 -18.77 -20.72 -16.22
CA SER A 331 -19.85 -21.53 -16.78
C SER A 331 -20.22 -22.65 -15.80
N GLY A 332 -20.98 -22.29 -14.78
CA GLY A 332 -21.48 -23.23 -13.78
C GLY A 332 -22.82 -23.86 -14.17
N LYS A 333 -23.33 -24.70 -13.27
CA LYS A 333 -24.61 -25.39 -13.41
C LYS A 333 -25.81 -24.45 -13.38
N VAL A 334 -25.71 -23.36 -12.61
CA VAL A 334 -26.83 -22.46 -12.29
C VAL A 334 -26.68 -21.06 -12.87
N SER A 335 -25.47 -20.65 -13.25
CA SER A 335 -25.24 -19.36 -13.89
C SER A 335 -24.03 -19.38 -14.82
N VAL A 336 -23.99 -18.41 -15.74
CA VAL A 336 -22.91 -18.21 -16.70
C VAL A 336 -22.60 -16.72 -16.76
N LEU A 337 -21.31 -16.38 -16.72
CA LEU A 337 -20.80 -15.04 -16.93
C LEU A 337 -19.51 -15.13 -17.74
N ARG A 338 -19.53 -14.54 -18.94
CA ARG A 338 -18.34 -14.31 -19.77
C ARG A 338 -18.32 -12.85 -20.15
N ASN A 339 -17.47 -12.09 -19.49
CA ASN A 339 -17.40 -10.66 -19.75
C ASN A 339 -16.06 -10.08 -19.32
N ARG A 340 -15.84 -8.84 -19.76
CA ARG A 340 -14.68 -8.04 -19.40
C ARG A 340 -15.13 -6.73 -18.78
N PHE A 341 -14.54 -6.38 -17.66
CA PHE A 341 -14.83 -5.17 -16.91
C PHE A 341 -13.59 -4.30 -16.80
N TYR A 342 -13.80 -2.99 -16.78
CA TYR A 342 -12.74 -2.00 -16.73
C TYR A 342 -12.93 -1.14 -15.49
N TYR A 343 -11.85 -0.92 -14.74
CA TYR A 343 -11.89 -0.14 -13.52
C TYR A 343 -10.77 0.89 -13.49
N LYS A 344 -10.98 1.95 -12.71
CA LYS A 344 -9.99 3.00 -12.46
C LYS A 344 -9.93 3.29 -10.97
N MET A 345 -8.73 3.24 -10.40
CA MET A 345 -8.46 3.71 -9.04
C MET A 345 -7.73 5.04 -9.14
N ARG A 346 -8.33 6.09 -8.60
CA ARG A 346 -7.92 7.49 -8.74
C ARG A 346 -7.97 8.21 -7.41
#